data_AF-A0A2D7HKE9-F1
#
_entry.id   AF-A0A2D7HKE9-F1
#
_cell.length_a   1.000
_cell.length_b   1.000
_cell.length_c   1.000
_cell.angle_alpha   90.00
_cell.angle_beta   90.00
_cell.angle_gamma   90.00
#
_symmetry.space_group_name_H-M   'P 1'
#
loop_
_entity.id
_entity.type
_entity.pdbx_description
1 polymer ?
#
loop_
_entity_poly.entity_id
_entity_poly.type
_entity_poly.pdbx_seq_one_letter_code
_entity_poly.pdbx_strand_id
1 'polypeptide(L)'
;MLFFPVPKESSCPGKSRRGFSLLEIMLALAILGGSLAILSRIVDTGISAAREARDLANARMICQAKLSEVLLNSTGGFTPQTQPLTPVDSFDSQSTTPFEFSVEVQPGQLGGILLIRVVVEAQNPDGGEPLARYSLVRWMIDPALGLEELEAEEEAAREEAAGMEGSA
;
A
#
# COMPACT_ATOMS: atom_id res chain seq x y z
N MET A 1 66.60 3.57 -78.17
CA MET A 1 65.70 3.15 -77.06
C MET A 1 66.27 3.79 -75.81
N LEU A 2 65.64 4.77 -75.16
CA LEU A 2 64.47 4.57 -74.32
C LEU A 2 63.83 5.95 -74.06
N PHE A 3 62.60 6.15 -74.51
CA PHE A 3 61.75 7.24 -74.04
C PHE A 3 60.81 6.62 -73.00
N PHE A 4 61.01 6.98 -71.74
CA PHE A 4 60.25 6.45 -70.60
C PHE A 4 58.80 6.98 -70.63
N PRO A 5 57.80 6.13 -70.38
CA PRO A 5 56.42 6.58 -70.25
C PRO A 5 56.21 7.35 -68.93
N VAL A 6 55.45 8.45 -69.01
CA VAL A 6 54.98 9.23 -67.85
C VAL A 6 54.01 8.37 -67.01
N PRO A 7 54.16 8.30 -65.67
CA PRO A 7 53.22 7.57 -64.82
C PRO A 7 51.86 8.29 -64.78
N LYS A 8 50.78 7.52 -64.98
CA LYS A 8 49.41 8.00 -64.74
C LYS A 8 49.22 8.27 -63.24
N GLU A 9 48.80 9.49 -62.89
CA GLU A 9 48.32 9.79 -61.56
C GLU A 9 47.10 8.91 -61.23
N SER A 10 47.22 8.12 -60.18
CA SER A 10 46.13 7.37 -59.58
C SER A 10 45.23 8.35 -58.82
N SER A 11 44.08 8.71 -59.41
CA SER A 11 43.03 9.44 -58.69
C SER A 11 42.53 8.62 -57.51
N CYS A 12 42.77 9.10 -56.29
CA CYS A 12 42.15 8.58 -55.08
C CYS A 12 40.63 8.70 -55.23
N PRO A 13 39.84 7.63 -55.05
CA PRO A 13 38.41 7.72 -55.20
C PRO A 13 37.89 8.62 -54.08
N GLY A 14 37.37 9.80 -54.43
CA GLY A 14 36.67 10.66 -53.50
C GLY A 14 35.56 9.85 -52.85
N LYS A 15 35.71 9.53 -51.56
CA LYS A 15 34.68 8.88 -50.75
C LYS A 15 33.41 9.72 -50.86
N SER A 16 32.51 9.30 -51.73
CA SER A 16 31.21 9.93 -51.89
C SER A 16 30.50 9.77 -50.55
N ARG A 17 30.38 10.85 -49.79
CA ARG A 17 29.52 10.87 -48.60
C ARG A 17 28.10 10.71 -49.10
N ARG A 18 27.61 9.46 -49.12
CA ARG A 18 26.21 9.15 -49.36
C ARG A 18 25.43 9.78 -48.20
N GLY A 19 24.71 10.86 -48.51
CA GLY A 19 23.71 11.42 -47.59
C GLY A 19 22.55 10.43 -47.43
N PHE A 20 21.79 10.58 -46.34
CA PHE A 20 20.58 9.79 -46.13
C PHE A 20 19.58 10.05 -47.25
N SER A 21 19.00 8.98 -47.79
CA SER A 21 17.91 9.10 -48.76
C SER A 21 16.65 9.63 -48.07
N LEU A 22 15.83 10.39 -48.78
CA LEU A 22 14.53 10.86 -48.28
C LEU A 22 13.65 9.68 -47.82
N LEU A 23 13.67 8.56 -48.57
CA LEU A 23 12.97 7.33 -48.20
C LEU A 23 13.48 6.78 -46.87
N GLU A 24 14.79 6.82 -46.64
CA GLU A 24 15.43 6.28 -45.43
C GLU A 24 15.07 7.10 -44.19
N ILE A 25 15.00 8.43 -44.31
CA ILE A 25 14.54 9.32 -43.24
C ILE A 25 13.05 9.06 -42.93
N MET A 26 12.21 8.93 -43.96
CA MET A 26 10.79 8.64 -43.76
C MET A 26 10.57 7.26 -43.11
N LEU A 27 11.37 6.25 -43.49
CA LEU A 27 11.34 4.93 -42.86
C LEU A 27 11.78 5.00 -41.39
N ALA A 28 12.86 5.72 -41.09
CA ALA A 28 13.32 5.91 -39.73
C ALA A 28 12.28 6.62 -38.86
N LEU A 29 11.64 7.68 -39.37
CA LEU A 29 10.56 8.37 -38.67
C LEU A 29 9.32 7.50 -38.48
N ALA A 30 8.97 6.65 -39.45
CA ALA A 30 7.85 5.72 -39.33
C ALA A 30 8.10 4.68 -38.21
N ILE A 31 9.30 4.09 -38.16
CA ILE A 31 9.69 3.14 -37.10
C ILE A 31 9.74 3.85 -35.74
N LEU A 32 10.32 5.05 -35.68
CA LEU A 32 10.39 5.85 -34.46
C LEU A 32 8.99 6.20 -33.94
N GLY A 33 8.11 6.70 -34.81
CA GLY A 33 6.74 7.06 -34.45
C GLY A 33 5.93 5.87 -33.95
N GLY A 34 6.03 4.72 -34.64
CA GLY A 34 5.41 3.47 -34.20
C GLY A 34 5.92 3.01 -32.84
N SER A 35 7.24 3.09 -32.61
CA SER A 35 7.85 2.69 -31.34
C SER A 35 7.42 3.62 -30.20
N LEU A 36 7.40 4.94 -30.43
CA LEU A 36 6.98 5.93 -29.44
C LEU A 36 5.51 5.77 -29.06
N ALA A 37 4.63 5.46 -30.02
CA ALA A 37 3.22 5.19 -29.75
C ALA A 37 3.02 3.97 -28.82
N ILE A 38 3.79 2.91 -29.02
CA ILE A 38 3.77 1.72 -28.14
C ILE A 38 4.35 2.07 -26.77
N LEU A 39 5.46 2.80 -26.70
CA LEU A 39 6.07 3.22 -25.44
C LEU A 39 5.11 4.07 -24.60
N SER A 40 4.37 5.00 -25.22
CA SER A 40 3.37 5.83 -24.51
C SER A 40 2.35 4.97 -23.77
N ARG A 41 1.82 3.93 -24.45
CA ARG A 41 0.85 3.00 -23.84
C ARG A 41 1.44 2.26 -22.63
N ILE A 42 2.70 1.85 -22.72
CA ILE A 42 3.40 1.15 -21.63
C ILE A 42 3.61 2.10 -20.45
N VAL A 43 3.99 3.36 -20.71
CA VAL A 43 4.17 4.37 -19.67
C VAL A 43 2.86 4.66 -18.96
N ASP A 44 1.76 4.85 -19.69
CA ASP A 44 0.45 5.11 -19.08
C ASP A 44 0.01 3.95 -18.16
N THR A 45 0.21 2.71 -18.62
CA THR A 45 -0.08 1.51 -17.84
C THR A 45 0.81 1.42 -16.60
N GLY A 46 2.10 1.73 -16.75
CA GLY A 46 3.06 1.73 -15.65
C GLY A 46 2.74 2.77 -14.59
N ILE A 47 2.31 3.97 -14.99
CA ILE A 47 1.90 5.03 -14.06
C ILE A 47 0.65 4.60 -13.29
N SER A 48 -0.36 4.07 -13.97
CA SER A 48 -1.59 3.59 -13.31
C SER A 48 -1.29 2.47 -12.31
N ALA A 49 -0.50 1.47 -12.72
CA ALA A 49 -0.11 0.37 -11.83
C ALA A 49 0.70 0.85 -10.62
N ALA A 50 1.60 1.84 -10.81
CA ALA A 50 2.37 2.42 -9.72
C ALA A 50 1.49 3.18 -8.71
N ARG A 51 0.45 3.87 -9.19
CA ARG A 51 -0.53 4.55 -8.31
C ARG A 51 -1.32 3.55 -7.48
N GLU A 52 -1.88 2.52 -8.12
CA GLU A 52 -2.63 1.47 -7.43
C GLU A 52 -1.76 0.76 -6.37
N ALA A 53 -0.53 0.40 -6.73
CA ALA A 53 0.41 -0.22 -5.80
C ALA A 53 0.74 0.68 -4.59
N ARG A 54 0.89 1.99 -4.83
CA ARG A 54 1.11 2.98 -3.77
C ARG A 54 -0.09 3.10 -2.85
N ASP A 55 -1.30 3.18 -3.40
CA ASP A 55 -2.53 3.31 -2.62
C ASP A 55 -2.78 2.06 -1.76
N LEU A 56 -2.52 0.87 -2.30
CA LEU A 56 -2.60 -0.39 -1.54
C LEU A 56 -1.54 -0.45 -0.43
N ALA A 57 -0.30 -0.06 -0.71
CA ALA A 57 0.77 -0.03 0.29
C ALA A 57 0.44 0.93 1.44
N ASN A 58 -0.10 2.12 1.11
CA ASN A 58 -0.57 3.08 2.10
C ASN A 58 -1.74 2.52 2.93
N ALA A 59 -2.76 1.95 2.28
CA ALA A 59 -3.89 1.32 2.97
C ALA A 59 -3.43 0.23 3.95
N ARG A 60 -2.45 -0.60 3.54
CA ARG A 60 -1.84 -1.62 4.40
C ARG A 60 -1.13 -1.00 5.60
N MET A 61 -0.32 0.03 5.40
CA MET A 61 0.39 0.70 6.48
C MET A 61 -0.59 1.30 7.49
N ILE A 62 -1.65 1.97 7.02
CA ILE A 62 -2.71 2.53 7.86
C ILE A 62 -3.43 1.43 8.63
N CYS A 63 -3.82 0.33 7.97
CA CYS A 63 -4.43 -0.83 8.62
C CYS A 63 -3.55 -1.37 9.75
N GLN A 64 -2.26 -1.52 9.51
CA GLN A 64 -1.32 -2.02 10.51
C GLN A 64 -1.15 -1.05 11.68
N ALA A 65 -1.05 0.25 11.40
CA ALA A 65 -0.96 1.28 12.43
C ALA A 65 -2.21 1.30 13.31
N LYS A 66 -3.40 1.32 12.70
CA LYS A 66 -4.67 1.30 13.43
C LYS A 66 -4.91 0.02 14.21
N LEU A 67 -4.54 -1.13 13.65
CA LEU A 67 -4.61 -2.38 14.39
C LEU A 67 -3.65 -2.36 15.60
N SER A 68 -2.45 -1.82 15.44
CA SER A 68 -1.49 -1.69 16.54
C SER A 68 -2.00 -0.75 17.64
N GLU A 69 -2.64 0.36 17.26
CA GLU A 69 -3.31 1.29 18.19
C GLU A 69 -4.39 0.57 19.02
N VAL A 70 -5.26 -0.20 18.36
CA VAL A 70 -6.32 -0.97 19.03
C VAL A 70 -5.72 -2.01 19.99
N LEU A 71 -4.66 -2.73 19.58
CA LEU A 71 -3.99 -3.70 20.43
C LEU A 71 -3.29 -3.07 21.65
N LEU A 72 -2.67 -1.90 21.47
CA LEU A 72 -2.04 -1.17 22.58
C LEU A 72 -3.09 -0.73 23.61
N ASN A 73 -4.22 -0.19 23.15
CA ASN A 73 -5.32 0.19 24.03
C ASN A 73 -5.87 -1.01 24.80
N SER A 74 -5.98 -2.18 24.16
CA SER A 74 -6.41 -3.40 24.83
C SER A 74 -5.45 -3.92 25.89
N THR A 75 -4.14 -3.74 25.69
CA THR A 75 -3.13 -4.07 26.71
C THR A 75 -3.21 -3.13 27.91
N GLY A 76 -3.66 -1.89 27.69
CA GLY A 76 -3.95 -0.90 28.73
C GLY A 76 -5.27 -1.10 29.47
N GLY A 77 -6.00 -2.19 29.22
CA GLY A 77 -7.28 -2.51 29.87
C GLY A 77 -8.53 -1.98 29.17
N PHE A 78 -8.41 -1.42 27.96
CA PHE A 78 -9.57 -0.93 27.21
C PHE A 78 -10.12 -2.00 26.25
N THR A 79 -11.36 -2.42 26.44
CA THR A 79 -12.00 -3.40 25.53
C THR A 79 -12.26 -2.77 24.16
N PRO A 80 -11.73 -3.36 23.06
CA PRO A 80 -11.87 -2.81 21.72
C PRO A 80 -13.35 -2.78 21.30
N GLN A 81 -13.80 -1.65 20.75
CA GLN A 81 -15.17 -1.46 20.29
C GLN A 81 -15.24 -1.36 18.77
N THR A 82 -16.39 -1.72 18.20
CA THR A 82 -16.65 -1.53 16.77
C THR A 82 -16.76 -0.03 16.48
N GLN A 83 -16.01 0.41 15.47
CA GLN A 83 -15.98 1.79 15.00
C GLN A 83 -16.47 1.84 13.54
N PRO A 84 -17.43 2.74 13.22
CA PRO A 84 -17.87 2.92 11.84
C PRO A 84 -16.75 3.51 10.97
N LEU A 85 -17.02 3.59 9.66
CA LEU A 85 -16.09 4.17 8.70
C LEU A 85 -15.78 5.62 9.09
N THR A 86 -14.51 5.91 9.37
CA THR A 86 -14.01 7.20 9.83
C THR A 86 -12.84 7.68 8.98
N PRO A 87 -12.77 8.98 8.64
CA PRO A 87 -11.63 9.54 7.93
C PRO A 87 -10.31 9.39 8.68
N VAL A 88 -9.24 9.08 7.95
CA VAL A 88 -7.87 9.05 8.44
C VAL A 88 -7.21 10.38 8.11
N ASP A 89 -6.54 10.98 9.10
CA ASP A 89 -5.69 12.13 8.83
C ASP A 89 -4.56 11.75 7.87
N SER A 90 -4.41 12.53 6.80
CA SER A 90 -3.39 12.30 5.79
C SER A 90 -1.98 12.35 6.42
N PHE A 91 -1.22 11.26 6.25
CA PHE A 91 0.16 11.12 6.76
C PHE A 91 1.16 12.06 6.09
N ASP A 92 0.83 12.59 4.91
CA ASP A 92 1.67 13.46 4.11
C ASP A 92 0.80 14.59 3.54
N SER A 93 1.22 15.84 3.70
CA SER A 93 0.54 17.01 3.12
C SER A 93 0.43 16.96 1.60
N GLN A 94 1.21 16.11 0.93
CA GLN A 94 1.12 15.88 -0.51
C GLN A 94 0.17 14.74 -0.91
N SER A 95 -0.40 14.00 0.05
CA SER A 95 -1.36 12.93 -0.24
C SER A 95 -2.69 13.52 -0.69
N THR A 96 -3.02 13.35 -1.97
CA THR A 96 -4.31 13.79 -2.54
C THR A 96 -5.43 12.77 -2.32
N THR A 97 -5.08 11.52 -1.99
CA THR A 97 -6.05 10.43 -1.82
C THR A 97 -6.60 10.42 -0.38
N PRO A 98 -7.91 10.62 -0.16
CA PRO A 98 -8.51 10.47 1.16
C PRO A 98 -8.61 8.98 1.53
N PHE A 99 -8.27 8.65 2.78
CA PHE A 99 -8.40 7.30 3.30
C PHE A 99 -9.43 7.29 4.43
N GLU A 100 -10.23 6.23 4.49
CA GLU A 100 -11.15 5.97 5.59
C GLU A 100 -10.86 4.58 6.17
N PHE A 101 -11.10 4.43 7.48
CA PHE A 101 -10.92 3.17 8.17
C PHE A 101 -12.15 2.81 9.00
N SER A 102 -12.43 1.52 9.11
CA SER A 102 -13.41 0.97 10.04
C SER A 102 -12.78 -0.15 10.87
N VAL A 103 -13.31 -0.33 12.09
CA VAL A 103 -12.89 -1.40 12.98
C VAL A 103 -14.11 -2.21 13.35
N GLU A 104 -14.10 -3.49 13.04
CA GLU A 104 -15.15 -4.44 13.41
C GLU A 104 -14.60 -5.39 14.47
N VAL A 105 -15.27 -5.48 15.60
CA VAL A 105 -14.91 -6.39 16.69
C VAL A 105 -16.03 -7.41 16.85
N GLN A 106 -15.69 -8.69 16.77
CA GLN A 106 -16.63 -9.80 16.88
C GLN A 106 -16.11 -10.85 17.86
N PRO A 107 -16.97 -11.49 18.67
CA PRO A 107 -16.55 -12.62 19.49
C PRO A 107 -16.17 -13.81 18.61
N GLY A 108 -15.10 -14.50 19.01
CA GLY A 108 -14.60 -15.71 18.37
C GLY A 108 -15.46 -16.94 18.68
N GLN A 109 -15.21 -18.02 17.94
CA GLN A 109 -15.89 -19.32 18.13
C GLN A 109 -15.48 -20.00 19.45
N LEU A 110 -14.29 -19.70 19.94
CA LEU A 110 -13.81 -20.13 21.25
C LEU A 110 -14.06 -18.99 22.25
N GLY A 111 -14.61 -19.34 23.42
CA GLY A 111 -14.84 -18.37 24.49
C GLY A 111 -13.54 -17.65 24.88
N GLY A 112 -13.63 -16.35 25.15
CA GLY A 112 -12.49 -15.54 25.53
C GLY A 112 -11.58 -15.06 24.40
N ILE A 113 -12.01 -15.20 23.14
CA ILE A 113 -11.27 -14.69 21.99
C ILE A 113 -12.11 -13.64 21.27
N LEU A 114 -11.48 -12.53 20.89
CA LEU A 114 -12.05 -11.49 20.03
C LEU A 114 -11.37 -11.53 18.66
N LEU A 115 -12.18 -11.32 17.63
CA LEU A 115 -11.76 -11.13 16.25
C LEU A 115 -11.89 -9.66 15.89
N ILE A 116 -10.76 -9.02 15.65
CA ILE A 116 -10.67 -7.63 15.23
C ILE A 116 -10.38 -7.59 13.75
N ARG A 117 -11.27 -6.99 12.97
CA ARG A 117 -11.07 -6.70 11.56
C ARG A 117 -10.96 -5.20 11.39
N VAL A 118 -9.82 -4.76 10.86
CA VAL A 118 -9.64 -3.37 10.42
C VAL A 118 -9.73 -3.35 8.90
N VAL A 119 -10.60 -2.50 8.36
CA VAL A 119 -10.73 -2.26 6.92
C VAL A 119 -10.29 -0.84 6.64
N VAL A 120 -9.47 -0.64 5.61
CA VAL A 120 -9.06 0.68 5.13
C VAL A 120 -9.38 0.78 3.64
N GLU A 121 -9.99 1.91 3.26
CA GLU A 121 -10.45 2.21 1.92
C GLU A 121 -9.83 3.52 1.45
N ALA A 122 -9.20 3.50 0.28
CA ALA A 122 -8.78 4.68 -0.45
C ALA A 122 -9.98 5.21 -1.24
N GLN A 123 -10.52 6.34 -0.82
CA GLN A 123 -11.74 6.88 -1.40
C GLN A 123 -11.45 7.51 -2.76
N ASN A 124 -12.35 7.26 -3.71
CA ASN A 124 -12.31 7.88 -5.01
C ASN A 124 -12.88 9.31 -4.92
N PRO A 125 -12.11 10.36 -5.22
CA PRO A 125 -12.57 11.75 -5.11
C PRO A 125 -13.73 12.08 -6.04
N ASP A 126 -13.88 11.37 -7.16
CA ASP A 126 -14.96 11.59 -8.14
C ASP A 126 -16.28 10.91 -7.74
N GLY A 127 -16.28 10.15 -6.63
CA GLY A 127 -17.40 9.31 -6.21
C GLY A 127 -17.47 8.04 -7.05
N GLY A 128 -17.40 6.87 -6.41
CA GLY A 128 -17.39 5.59 -7.09
C GLY A 128 -16.81 4.49 -6.21
N GLU A 129 -16.38 3.38 -6.84
CA GLU A 129 -15.67 2.34 -6.12
C GLU A 129 -14.34 2.86 -5.54
N PRO A 130 -13.96 2.42 -4.34
CA PRO A 130 -12.70 2.81 -3.73
C PRO A 130 -11.52 2.40 -4.60
N LEU A 131 -10.52 3.27 -4.70
CA LEU A 131 -9.32 3.08 -5.51
C LEU A 131 -8.49 1.88 -5.02
N ALA A 132 -8.51 1.64 -3.72
CA ALA A 132 -7.89 0.49 -3.08
C ALA A 132 -8.67 0.15 -1.80
N ARG A 133 -8.79 -1.15 -1.50
CA ARG A 133 -9.39 -1.65 -0.26
C ARG A 133 -8.46 -2.70 0.33
N TYR A 134 -8.09 -2.55 1.59
CA TYR A 134 -7.28 -3.52 2.31
C TYR A 134 -7.94 -3.85 3.65
N SER A 135 -7.86 -5.11 4.07
CA SER A 135 -8.36 -5.52 5.39
C SER A 135 -7.37 -6.42 6.11
N LEU A 136 -7.28 -6.23 7.42
CA LEU A 136 -6.42 -7.00 8.30
C LEU A 136 -7.29 -7.59 9.42
N VAL A 137 -7.17 -8.89 9.64
CA VAL A 137 -7.88 -9.59 10.72
C VAL A 137 -6.88 -10.08 11.74
N ARG A 138 -7.15 -9.82 13.02
CA ARG A 138 -6.36 -10.27 14.15
C ARG A 138 -7.25 -10.93 15.20
N TRP A 139 -6.80 -12.08 15.67
CA TRP A 139 -7.37 -12.75 16.82
C TRP A 139 -6.61 -12.32 18.07
N MET A 140 -7.32 -12.05 19.15
CA MET A 140 -6.73 -11.72 20.45
C MET A 140 -7.58 -12.28 21.58
N ILE A 141 -6.97 -12.50 22.74
CA ILE A 141 -7.69 -12.87 23.95
C ILE A 141 -8.50 -11.65 24.41
N ASP A 142 -9.71 -11.87 24.88
CA ASP A 142 -10.55 -10.80 25.42
C ASP A 142 -9.87 -10.19 26.66
N PRO A 143 -9.47 -8.91 26.64
CA PRO A 143 -8.85 -8.27 27.80
C PRO A 143 -9.80 -8.17 29.01
N ALA A 144 -11.13 -8.25 28.78
CA ALA A 144 -12.11 -8.21 29.87
C ALA A 144 -12.04 -9.46 30.76
N LEU A 145 -11.57 -10.61 30.25
CA LEU A 145 -11.42 -11.82 31.05
C LEU A 145 -10.51 -11.62 32.27
N GLY A 146 -9.40 -10.88 32.11
CA GLY A 146 -8.49 -10.61 33.22
C GLY A 146 -9.06 -9.65 34.27
N LEU A 147 -10.04 -8.83 33.88
CA LEU A 147 -10.75 -7.94 34.81
C LEU A 147 -11.77 -8.73 35.63
N GLU A 148 -12.52 -9.63 35.00
CA GLU A 148 -13.46 -10.52 35.70
C GLU A 148 -12.76 -11.41 36.74
N GLU A 149 -11.57 -11.93 36.43
CA GLU A 149 -10.77 -12.72 37.38
C GLU A 149 -10.33 -11.90 38.61
N LEU A 150 -9.88 -10.66 38.41
CA LEU A 150 -9.46 -9.76 39.49
C LEU A 150 -10.62 -9.33 40.40
N GLU A 151 -11.78 -9.02 39.82
CA GLU A 151 -12.99 -8.66 40.58
C GLU A 151 -13.48 -9.81 41.45
N ALA A 152 -13.46 -11.05 40.93
CA ALA A 152 -13.84 -12.24 41.69
C ALA A 152 -12.89 -12.54 42.87
N GLU A 153 -11.59 -12.32 42.68
CA GLU A 153 -10.60 -12.44 43.77
C GLU A 153 -10.80 -11.37 44.86
N GLU A 154 -11.16 -10.14 44.49
CA GLU A 154 -11.43 -9.05 45.43
C GLU A 154 -12.71 -9.29 46.25
N GLU A 155 -13.77 -9.77 45.61
CA GLU A 155 -15.00 -10.18 46.31
C GLU A 155 -14.74 -11.32 47.31
N ALA A 156 -13.98 -12.35 46.90
CA ALA A 156 -13.60 -13.45 47.78
C ALA A 156 -12.79 -12.96 48.99
N ALA A 157 -11.83 -12.04 48.79
CA ALA A 157 -11.04 -11.47 49.88
C ALA A 157 -11.90 -10.62 50.84
N ARG A 158 -12.93 -9.92 50.34
CA ARG A 158 -13.88 -9.16 51.16
C ARG A 158 -14.76 -10.07 52.02
N GLU A 159 -15.22 -11.18 51.46
CA GLU A 159 -16.01 -12.16 52.19
C GLU A 159 -15.19 -12.84 53.30
N GLU A 160 -13.92 -13.18 53.04
CA GLU A 160 -13.01 -13.70 54.06
C GLU A 160 -12.77 -12.70 55.20
N ALA A 161 -12.56 -11.41 54.87
CA ALA A 161 -12.40 -10.36 55.88
C ALA A 161 -13.67 -10.15 56.73
N ALA A 162 -14.85 -10.17 56.11
CA ALA A 162 -16.12 -10.05 56.82
C ALA A 162 -16.43 -11.28 57.71
N GLY A 163 -15.95 -12.46 57.33
CA GLY A 163 -16.05 -13.68 58.14
C GLY A 163 -15.21 -13.66 59.41
N MET A 164 -14.10 -12.90 59.44
CA MET A 164 -13.20 -12.81 60.60
C MET A 164 -13.67 -11.82 61.68
N GLU A 165 -14.40 -10.77 61.34
CA GLU A 165 -14.95 -9.80 62.32
C GLU A 165 -16.19 -10.30 63.08
N GLY A 166 -16.87 -11.35 62.59
CA GLY A 166 -18.07 -11.92 63.23
C GLY A 166 -17.83 -12.93 64.37
N SER A 167 -16.57 -13.25 64.70
CA SER A 167 -16.23 -14.33 65.64
C SER A 167 -15.46 -13.88 66.89
N ALA A 168 -15.42 -12.58 67.20
CA ALA A 168 -14.79 -12.04 68.42
C ALA A 168 -15.82 -11.64 69.50
#